data_AF-A0A264W5N4-F1
#
_entry.id   AF-A0A264W5N4-F1
#
_cell.length_a   1.000
_cell.length_b   1.000
_cell.length_c   1.000
_cell.angle_alpha   90.00
_cell.angle_beta   90.00
_cell.angle_gamma   90.00
#
_symmetry.space_group_name_H-M   'P 1'
#
loop_
_entity.id
_entity.type
_entity.pdbx_description
1 polymer ?
#
loop_
_entity_poly.entity_id
_entity_poly.type
_entity_poly.pdbx_seq_one_letter_code
_entity_poly.pdbx_strand_id
1 'polypeptide(L)' 'EEVDGQKVKGNLDKYILLKFVRSNQGTCYNQRPIVSVGDEVVKGEILADGPSMELGELALGRNVMVGFMTWDGYNYE' A
#
# COMPACT_ATOMS: atom_id res chain seq x y z
N GLU A 1 -22.83 -15.86 9.19
CA GLU A 1 -24.02 -16.63 9.62
C GLU A 1 -23.87 -18.04 9.08
N GLU A 2 -23.88 -19.03 9.98
CA GLU A 2 -23.92 -20.44 9.61
C GLU A 2 -25.34 -20.93 9.90
N VAL A 3 -26.02 -21.42 8.87
CA VAL A 3 -27.31 -22.10 8.98
C VAL A 3 -27.16 -23.39 8.17
N ASP A 4 -27.35 -24.54 8.82
CA ASP A 4 -27.37 -25.89 8.22
C ASP A 4 -26.12 -26.34 7.44
N GLY A 5 -24.91 -26.03 7.94
CA GLY A 5 -23.67 -26.70 7.49
C GLY A 5 -23.21 -26.38 6.05
N GLN A 6 -23.84 -25.41 5.37
CA GLN A 6 -23.34 -24.81 4.14
C GLN A 6 -22.96 -23.36 4.38
N LYS A 7 -21.73 -22.96 3.96
CA LYS A 7 -21.31 -21.55 3.97
C LYS A 7 -22.26 -20.74 3.08
N VAL A 8 -23.15 -20.00 3.71
CA VAL A 8 -24.05 -19.06 3.05
C VAL A 8 -23.18 -18.02 2.34
N LYS A 9 -23.39 -17.81 1.04
CA LYS A 9 -22.76 -16.72 0.28
C LYS A 9 -23.17 -15.41 0.94
N GLY A 10 -22.25 -14.81 1.70
CA GLY A 10 -22.36 -13.41 2.08
C GLY A 10 -22.48 -12.52 0.84
N ASN A 11 -22.91 -11.28 1.03
CA ASN A 11 -22.84 -10.28 -0.04
C ASN A 11 -21.39 -10.13 -0.52
N LEU A 12 -21.21 -10.10 -1.84
CA LEU A 12 -19.91 -9.94 -2.46
C LEU A 12 -19.61 -8.45 -2.65
N ASP A 13 -18.67 -7.93 -1.87
CA ASP A 13 -18.19 -6.56 -2.02
C ASP A 13 -17.05 -6.50 -3.05
N LYS A 14 -17.11 -5.50 -3.94
CA LYS A 14 -16.09 -5.29 -4.97
C LYS A 14 -15.51 -3.88 -4.86
N TYR A 15 -14.19 -3.81 -4.68
CA TYR A 15 -13.43 -2.56 -4.63
C TYR A 15 -12.56 -2.44 -5.89
N ILE A 16 -12.69 -1.32 -6.62
CA ILE A 16 -11.90 -1.06 -7.84
C ILE A 16 -10.67 -0.24 -7.46
N LEU A 17 -9.49 -0.72 -7.82
CA LEU A 17 -8.23 -0.03 -7.57
C LEU A 17 -7.93 1.00 -8.65
N LEU A 18 -7.36 2.13 -8.25
CA LEU A 18 -6.85 3.16 -9.15
C LEU A 18 -5.45 2.74 -9.63
N LYS A 19 -5.30 2.54 -10.95
CA LYS A 19 -4.04 2.12 -11.58
C LYS A 19 -3.52 3.21 -12.50
N PHE A 20 -2.29 3.66 -12.25
CA PHE A 20 -1.58 4.65 -13.08
C PHE A 20 -2.36 5.94 -13.36
N VAL A 21 -3.13 6.42 -12.39
CA VAL A 21 -3.91 7.66 -12.53
C VAL A 21 -3.00 8.85 -12.23
N ARG A 22 -3.15 9.94 -12.99
CA ARG A 22 -2.40 11.18 -12.76
C ARG A 22 -3.01 11.97 -11.60
N SER A 23 -2.20 12.40 -10.63
CA SER A 23 -2.62 13.31 -9.56
C SER A 23 -2.70 14.76 -10.05
N ASN A 24 -3.30 15.65 -9.26
CA ASN A 24 -3.36 17.09 -9.59
C ASN A 24 -1.97 17.70 -9.81
N GLN A 25 -0.96 17.21 -9.08
CA GLN A 25 0.43 17.65 -9.20
C GLN A 25 1.24 16.86 -10.24
N GLY A 26 0.59 15.99 -11.01
CA GLY A 26 1.24 15.19 -12.06
C GLY A 26 1.97 13.94 -11.59
N THR A 27 1.91 13.60 -10.30
CA THR A 27 2.49 12.36 -9.79
C THR A 27 1.61 11.14 -10.12
N CYS A 28 2.19 9.94 -10.08
CA CYS A 28 1.47 8.70 -10.31
C CYS A 28 0.71 8.27 -9.05
N TYR A 29 -0.61 8.17 -9.18
CA TYR A 29 -1.49 7.57 -8.18
C TYR A 29 -1.78 6.13 -8.58
N ASN A 30 -1.15 5.19 -7.89
CA ASN A 30 -1.24 3.76 -8.17
C ASN A 30 -1.46 2.99 -6.88
N GLN A 31 -2.57 2.26 -6.84
CA GLN A 31 -2.90 1.36 -5.75
C GLN A 31 -2.46 -0.06 -6.05
N ARG A 32 -2.05 -0.79 -5.01
CA ARG A 32 -1.65 -2.21 -5.08
C ARG A 32 -2.35 -2.99 -3.96
N PRO A 33 -2.97 -4.14 -4.24
CA PRO A 33 -3.52 -4.98 -3.18
C PRO A 33 -2.39 -5.49 -2.28
N ILE A 34 -2.64 -5.53 -0.98
CA ILE A 34 -1.70 -6.12 0.00
C ILE A 34 -2.18 -7.48 0.54
N VAL A 35 -3.48 -7.75 0.42
CA VAL A 35 -4.08 -9.03 0.80
C VAL A 35 -3.99 -10.06 -0.33
N SER A 36 -3.95 -11.33 0.06
CA SER A 36 -3.95 -12.50 -0.81
C SER A 36 -5.28 -13.24 -0.76
N VAL A 37 -5.54 -14.08 -1.77
CA VAL A 37 -6.74 -14.92 -1.78
C VAL A 37 -6.66 -15.95 -0.65
N GLY A 38 -7.63 -15.89 0.26
CA GLY A 38 -7.70 -16.78 1.42
C GLY A 38 -7.42 -16.10 2.75
N ASP A 39 -6.96 -14.84 2.74
CA ASP A 39 -6.76 -14.07 3.98
C ASP A 39 -8.11 -13.72 4.61
N GLU A 40 -8.24 -13.94 5.92
CA GLU A 40 -9.36 -13.45 6.71
C GLU A 40 -9.11 -11.99 7.07
N VAL A 41 -10.03 -11.11 6.68
CA VAL A 41 -9.93 -9.66 6.92
C VAL A 41 -11.00 -9.18 7.87
N VAL A 42 -10.67 -8.21 8.71
CA VAL A 42 -11.64 -7.56 9.61
C VAL A 42 -12.06 -6.19 9.10
N LYS A 43 -13.23 -5.71 9.56
CA LYS A 43 -13.72 -4.37 9.19
C LYS A 43 -12.71 -3.30 9.62
N GLY A 44 -12.28 -2.49 8.66
CA GLY A 44 -11.31 -1.40 8.87
C GLY A 44 -9.86 -1.79 8.55
N GLU A 45 -9.61 -3.05 8.21
CA GLU A 45 -8.31 -3.50 7.74
C GLU A 45 -7.98 -2.96 6.34
N ILE A 46 -6.68 -2.74 6.09
CA ILE A 46 -6.20 -2.17 4.84
C ILE A 46 -6.11 -3.28 3.80
N LEU A 47 -6.85 -3.16 2.70
CA LEU A 47 -6.87 -4.16 1.63
C LEU A 47 -5.87 -3.86 0.50
N ALA A 48 -5.54 -2.58 0.32
CA ALA A 48 -4.64 -2.10 -0.73
C ALA A 48 -3.86 -0.86 -0.30
N ASP A 49 -2.57 -0.84 -0.61
CA ASP A 49 -1.70 0.32 -0.45
C ASP A 49 -1.95 1.34 -1.56
N GLY A 50 -1.82 2.62 -1.21
CA GLY A 50 -1.79 3.75 -2.13
C GLY A 50 -0.38 4.18 -2.55
N PRO A 51 -0.25 5.34 -3.21
CA PRO A 51 1.07 5.91 -3.48
C PRO A 51 1.79 6.28 -2.17
N SER A 52 3.09 6.00 -2.09
CA SER A 52 3.93 6.24 -0.92
C SER A 52 3.46 5.52 0.36
N MET A 53 2.92 4.31 0.20
CA MET A 53 2.54 3.43 1.31
C MET A 53 3.18 2.05 1.16
N GLU A 54 3.50 1.43 2.28
CA GLU A 54 3.97 0.05 2.36
C GLU A 54 3.35 -0.67 3.53
N LEU A 55 2.64 -1.77 3.26
CA LEU A 55 1.98 -2.60 4.27
C LEU A 55 1.04 -1.81 5.19
N GLY A 56 0.31 -0.85 4.61
CA GLY A 56 -0.61 0.02 5.35
C GLY A 56 0.05 1.19 6.08
N GLU A 57 1.38 1.29 6.07
CA GLU A 57 2.13 2.38 6.69
C GLU A 57 2.62 3.41 5.66
N LEU A 58 2.94 4.61 6.12
CA LEU A 58 3.45 5.69 5.29
C LEU A 58 4.92 5.45 4.93
N ALA A 59 5.22 5.34 3.63
CA ALA A 59 6.56 5.08 3.10
C ALA A 59 6.95 6.16 2.06
N LEU A 60 7.43 7.31 2.54
CA LEU A 60 7.78 8.47 1.71
C LEU A 60 9.17 8.37 1.05
N GLY A 61 10.02 7.45 1.50
CA GLY A 61 11.44 7.44 1.14
C GLY A 61 12.03 6.05 1.07
N ARG A 62 13.36 5.99 1.16
CA ARG A 62 14.14 4.76 1.13
C ARG A 62 15.17 4.78 2.24
N ASN A 63 15.50 3.59 2.74
CA ASN A 63 16.62 3.41 3.66
C ASN A 63 17.93 3.46 2.87
N VAL A 64 18.83 4.37 3.24
CA VAL A 64 20.14 4.56 2.61
C VAL A 64 21.23 4.45 3.67
N MET A 65 22.39 3.89 3.29
CA MET A 65 23.57 3.87 4.15
C MET A 65 24.30 5.21 4.04
N VAL A 66 24.49 5.89 5.17
CA VAL A 66 25.12 7.21 5.23
C VAL A 66 26.45 7.11 5.97
N GLY A 67 27.51 7.62 5.35
CA GLY A 67 28.82 7.80 5.98
C GLY A 67 29.06 9.27 6.30
N PHE A 68 29.48 9.57 7.53
CA PHE A 68 29.84 10.92 7.94
C PHE A 68 31.34 11.14 7.71
N MET A 69 31.69 11.73 6.57
CA MET A 69 33.07 12.11 6.25
C MET A 69 33.10 13.32 5.31
N THR A 70 34.20 14.05 5.29
CA THR A 70 34.47 15.05 4.25
C THR A 70 34.99 14.34 3.01
N TRP A 71 34.41 14.62 1.84
CA TRP A 71 34.87 14.02 0.58
C TRP A 71 35.23 15.11 -0.42
N ASP A 72 36.52 15.49 -0.44
CA ASP A 72 37.15 16.42 -1.39
C ASP A 72 36.34 17.70 -1.71
N GLY A 73 35.56 18.21 -0.74
CA GLY A 73 34.74 19.40 -0.91
C GLY A 73 33.45 19.21 -1.72
N TYR A 74 33.13 18.00 -2.18
CA TYR A 74 31.86 17.73 -2.90
C TYR A 74 30.61 17.83 -2.00
N ASN A 75 30.80 17.66 -0.70
CA ASN A 75 29.78 17.90 0.32
C ASN A 75 30.03 19.19 1.10
N TYR A 76 30.79 20.12 0.51
CA TYR A 76 30.94 21.47 1.04
C TYR A 76 29.73 22.30 0.59
N GLU A 77 28.87 22.62 1.57
CA GLU A 77 27.66 23.46 1.48
C GLU A 77 26.59 23.03 0.45
#